data_AF-A0A816Z3Y2-F1
#
_entry.id   AF-A0A816Z3Y2-F1
#
_cell.length_a   1.000
_cell.length_b   1.000
_cell.length_c   1.000
_cell.angle_alpha   90.00
_cell.angle_beta   90.00
_cell.angle_gamma   90.00
#
_symmetry.space_group_name_H-M   'P 1'
#
loop_
_entity.id
_entity.type
_entity.pdbx_description
1 polymer ?
#
loop_
_entity_poly.entity_id
_entity_poly.type
_entity_poly.pdbx_seq_one_letter_code
_entity_poly.pdbx_strand_id
1 'polypeptide(L)'
;MSTIDKNNKKSDESVNQPSSSTQSSFSNYKWWLVSFVLIIIISFIVQRQINNDNNNNNNNNIKSERLFSLDKLQTFTKDELYLAILGHVFNVTSAPRFYSSTGSYKFYTGRDASRSFHTGGTSSDDLTDDLTGLTDEDIAGVYGWLTFYKKQYPQIGKLIGRYFDSNGKLTEHFNNVLTSVNIIEKEKEEKARFEKQWPPCNSEWSRDAGRRVWCTEKSGGIERTWAGVPRRAYDSAAKTERCVCVQNTNEQNGRFKQYKDCSPTSVESNK
;
A
#
# COMPACT_ATOMS: atom_id res chain seq x y z
N MET A 1 36.48 -40.65 86.34
CA MET A 1 37.76 -40.24 85.71
C MET A 1 37.52 -38.90 85.04
N SER A 2 37.65 -37.80 85.77
CA SER A 2 38.91 -37.06 85.99
C SER A 2 39.45 -36.47 84.67
N THR A 3 39.30 -35.17 84.41
CA THR A 3 40.26 -34.10 84.77
C THR A 3 41.66 -34.34 84.15
N ILE A 4 42.44 -33.40 83.60
CA ILE A 4 42.54 -31.94 83.76
C ILE A 4 43.58 -31.43 82.72
N ASP A 5 43.29 -30.26 82.15
CA ASP A 5 44.15 -29.09 81.91
C ASP A 5 45.57 -29.14 81.30
N LYS A 6 45.87 -28.12 80.48
CA LYS A 6 46.61 -26.89 80.85
C LYS A 6 46.95 -26.10 79.56
N ASN A 7 46.35 -24.92 79.34
CA ASN A 7 46.76 -23.59 79.82
C ASN A 7 48.04 -23.03 79.17
N ASN A 8 47.89 -21.94 78.41
CA ASN A 8 48.34 -20.58 78.79
C ASN A 8 48.06 -19.58 77.64
N LYS A 9 47.26 -18.52 77.84
CA LYS A 9 47.59 -17.20 78.46
C LYS A 9 48.27 -16.29 77.41
N LYS A 10 47.77 -15.10 77.04
CA LYS A 10 47.47 -13.88 77.84
C LYS A 10 46.83 -12.85 76.85
N SER A 11 45.68 -12.22 77.08
CA SER A 11 45.41 -11.00 77.90
C SER A 11 46.18 -9.76 77.39
N ASP A 12 45.66 -8.55 77.15
CA ASP A 12 44.37 -7.87 77.40
C ASP A 12 44.26 -6.55 76.57
N GLU A 13 43.03 -6.02 76.45
CA GLU A 13 42.61 -4.58 76.51
C GLU A 13 43.16 -3.54 75.50
N SER A 14 42.43 -2.52 74.98
CA SER A 14 41.12 -1.94 75.29
C SER A 14 40.72 -0.85 74.27
N VAL A 15 39.40 -0.68 74.08
CA VAL A 15 38.62 0.59 73.98
C VAL A 15 38.72 1.49 72.71
N ASN A 16 37.61 1.57 71.95
CA ASN A 16 36.73 2.78 71.83
C ASN A 16 35.56 2.59 70.80
N GLN A 17 34.33 2.95 71.18
CA GLN A 17 33.20 3.30 70.28
C GLN A 17 33.26 4.82 69.93
N PRO A 18 32.39 5.49 69.12
CA PRO A 18 31.25 5.07 68.28
C PRO A 18 31.17 5.71 66.85
N SER A 19 30.08 5.41 66.11
CA SER A 19 29.31 6.28 65.19
C SER A 19 29.71 6.50 63.70
N SER A 20 28.72 6.14 62.86
CA SER A 20 28.14 6.88 61.71
C SER A 20 28.98 7.34 60.50
N SER A 21 28.46 6.93 59.34
CA SER A 21 28.30 7.68 58.06
C SER A 21 29.54 8.23 57.36
N THR A 22 29.82 7.72 56.16
CA THR A 22 29.53 8.42 54.88
C THR A 22 29.85 7.51 53.69
N GLN A 23 28.85 7.27 52.85
CA GLN A 23 28.97 6.59 51.56
C GLN A 23 29.70 7.48 50.55
N SER A 24 30.55 6.88 49.73
CA SER A 24 31.16 7.48 48.55
C SER A 24 30.14 7.66 47.42
N SER A 25 29.59 8.87 47.29
CA SER A 25 28.78 9.25 46.13
C SER A 25 29.63 10.03 45.12
N PHE A 26 30.37 9.34 44.25
CA PHE A 26 30.94 9.97 43.05
C PHE A 26 31.01 9.03 41.82
N SER A 27 29.97 8.21 41.58
CA SER A 27 29.91 7.32 40.40
C SER A 27 28.60 7.32 39.61
N ASN A 28 27.71 8.30 39.79
CA ASN A 28 26.41 8.33 39.07
C ASN A 28 26.25 9.54 38.13
N TYR A 29 27.02 10.60 38.32
CA TYR A 29 26.93 11.82 37.50
C TYR A 29 27.63 11.67 36.14
N LYS A 30 28.63 10.79 36.01
CA LYS A 30 29.33 10.54 34.73
C LYS A 30 28.39 9.93 33.68
N TRP A 31 27.53 9.00 34.07
CA TRP A 31 26.53 8.40 33.16
C TRP A 31 25.40 9.37 32.81
N TRP A 32 25.01 10.25 33.73
CA TRP A 32 24.06 11.33 33.46
C TRP A 32 24.61 12.36 32.47
N LEU A 33 25.88 12.74 32.59
CA LEU A 33 26.52 13.66 31.64
C LEU A 33 26.63 13.06 30.23
N VAL A 34 26.98 11.77 30.12
CA VAL A 34 27.03 11.08 28.82
C VAL A 34 25.64 10.97 28.19
N SER A 35 24.61 10.64 28.98
CA SER A 35 23.22 10.59 28.51
C SER A 35 22.69 11.97 28.09
N PHE A 36 23.00 13.02 28.87
CA PHE A 36 22.59 14.39 28.56
C PHE A 36 23.24 14.90 27.28
N VAL A 37 24.53 14.61 27.07
CA VAL A 37 25.24 14.96 25.82
C VAL A 37 24.64 14.21 24.62
N LEU A 38 24.30 12.93 24.76
CA LEU A 38 23.61 12.17 23.71
C LEU A 38 22.22 12.74 23.39
N ILE A 39 21.44 13.13 24.39
CA ILE A 39 20.12 13.76 24.20
C ILE A 39 20.25 15.11 23.47
N ILE A 40 21.26 15.92 23.81
CA ILE A 40 21.53 17.19 23.12
C ILE A 40 21.97 16.95 21.67
N ILE A 41 22.83 15.96 21.42
CA ILE A 41 23.25 15.58 20.06
C ILE A 41 22.05 15.07 19.25
N ILE A 42 21.21 14.21 19.83
CA ILE A 42 19.99 13.70 19.18
C ILE A 42 19.01 14.85 18.92
N SER A 43 18.79 15.75 19.89
CA SER A 43 17.96 16.95 19.71
C SER A 43 18.48 17.82 18.59
N PHE A 44 19.80 18.03 18.51
CA PHE A 44 20.42 18.83 17.45
C PHE A 44 20.32 18.14 16.09
N ILE A 45 20.45 16.81 16.01
CA ILE A 45 20.25 16.02 14.79
C ILE A 45 18.78 16.10 14.34
N VAL A 46 17.83 15.96 15.27
CA VAL A 46 16.38 16.06 15.00
C VAL A 46 16.01 17.49 14.57
N GLN A 47 16.49 18.52 15.26
CA GLN A 47 16.29 19.92 14.86
C GLN A 47 16.94 20.25 13.52
N ARG A 48 18.08 19.65 13.21
CA ARG A 48 18.74 19.80 11.90
C ARG A 48 17.97 19.07 10.80
N GLN A 49 17.40 17.90 11.07
CA GLN A 49 16.48 17.21 10.15
C GLN A 49 15.23 18.05 9.91
N ILE A 50 14.56 18.53 10.96
CA ILE A 50 13.37 19.40 10.85
C ILE A 50 13.69 20.69 10.07
N ASN A 51 14.83 21.33 10.32
CA ASN A 51 15.23 22.53 9.57
C ASN A 51 15.57 22.23 8.11
N ASN A 52 16.16 21.08 7.81
CA ASN A 52 16.39 20.63 6.43
C ASN A 52 15.07 20.31 5.72
N ASP A 53 14.12 19.67 6.40
CA ASP A 53 12.78 19.41 5.86
C ASP A 53 12.03 20.72 5.60
N ASN A 54 12.12 21.68 6.52
CA ASN A 54 11.55 23.03 6.34
C ASN A 54 12.23 23.81 5.21
N ASN A 55 13.56 23.73 5.05
CA ASN A 55 14.28 24.38 3.96
C ASN A 55 14.01 23.71 2.60
N ASN A 56 13.87 22.39 2.55
CA ASN A 56 13.43 21.67 1.35
C ASN A 56 11.98 22.03 0.98
N ASN A 57 11.10 22.20 1.97
CA ASN A 57 9.73 22.65 1.76
C ASN A 57 9.66 24.12 1.28
N ASN A 58 10.56 24.99 1.75
CA ASN A 58 10.63 26.40 1.32
C ASN A 58 11.33 26.60 -0.04
N ASN A 59 12.22 25.68 -0.45
CA ASN A 59 12.89 25.71 -1.75
C ASN A 59 12.14 24.99 -2.88
N ASN A 60 11.00 24.36 -2.58
CA ASN A 60 10.00 24.03 -3.59
C ASN A 60 9.33 25.33 -4.05
N ASN A 61 10.05 26.08 -4.89
CA ASN A 61 9.54 27.18 -5.69
C ASN A 61 8.16 26.76 -6.20
N ILE A 62 7.08 27.38 -5.66
CA ILE A 62 5.70 27.11 -6.08
C ILE A 62 5.61 27.62 -7.51
N LYS A 63 6.05 26.80 -8.45
CA LYS A 63 5.82 26.97 -9.86
C LYS A 63 4.30 26.88 -9.97
N SER A 64 3.63 28.03 -10.04
CA SER A 64 2.18 28.07 -10.14
C SER A 64 1.77 27.09 -11.23
N GLU A 65 0.99 26.08 -10.87
CA GLU A 65 0.65 25.01 -11.78
C GLU A 65 -0.06 25.59 -13.01
N ARG A 66 0.44 25.28 -14.21
CA ARG A 66 -0.11 25.85 -15.45
C ARG A 66 -1.52 25.30 -15.67
N LEU A 67 -2.47 26.21 -15.89
CA LEU A 67 -3.83 25.86 -16.25
C LEU A 67 -4.06 26.03 -17.76
N PHE A 68 -4.80 25.10 -18.35
CA PHE A 68 -5.17 25.08 -19.75
C PHE A 68 -6.68 25.22 -19.89
N SER A 69 -7.14 26.02 -20.84
CA SER A 69 -8.49 25.88 -21.38
C SER A 69 -8.52 24.78 -22.44
N LEU A 70 -9.70 24.26 -22.76
CA LEU A 70 -9.87 23.27 -23.82
C LEU A 70 -9.42 23.82 -25.18
N ASP A 71 -9.83 25.04 -25.53
CA ASP A 71 -9.43 25.69 -26.79
C ASP A 71 -7.91 25.80 -26.88
N LYS A 72 -7.24 26.13 -25.76
CA LYS A 72 -5.79 26.22 -25.74
C LYS A 72 -5.14 24.85 -25.90
N LEU A 73 -5.66 23.81 -25.24
CA LEU A 73 -5.16 22.44 -25.38
C LEU A 73 -5.24 21.95 -26.84
N GLN A 74 -6.34 22.22 -27.53
CA GLN A 74 -6.59 21.82 -28.92
C GLN A 74 -5.57 22.42 -29.92
N THR A 75 -4.86 23.48 -29.55
CA THR A 75 -3.79 24.05 -30.41
C THR A 75 -2.51 23.22 -30.43
N PHE A 76 -2.26 22.36 -29.45
CA PHE A 76 -1.03 21.59 -29.31
C PHE A 76 -1.11 20.24 -30.01
N THR A 77 -1.15 20.28 -31.36
CA THR A 77 -1.36 19.11 -32.24
C THR A 77 -0.30 18.91 -33.32
N LYS A 78 0.72 19.77 -33.39
CA LYS A 78 1.75 19.75 -34.45
C LYS A 78 3.17 19.65 -33.88
N ASP A 79 3.75 20.78 -33.51
CA ASP A 79 5.14 20.84 -33.02
C ASP A 79 5.23 20.46 -31.54
N GLU A 80 4.22 20.86 -30.78
CA GLU A 80 3.98 20.41 -29.43
C GLU A 80 2.76 19.50 -29.44
N LEU A 81 2.88 18.32 -28.85
CA LEU A 81 1.84 17.30 -28.81
C LEU A 81 1.43 17.10 -27.36
N TYR A 82 0.28 17.65 -26.98
CA TYR A 82 -0.24 17.53 -25.62
C TYR A 82 -1.52 16.72 -25.60
N LEU A 83 -1.80 16.02 -24.50
CA LEU A 83 -3.08 15.37 -24.24
C LEU A 83 -3.42 15.47 -22.76
N ALA A 84 -4.68 15.21 -22.42
CA ALA A 84 -5.13 15.16 -21.04
C ALA A 84 -5.74 13.80 -20.67
N ILE A 85 -5.50 13.40 -19.42
CA ILE A 85 -6.11 12.24 -18.78
C ILE A 85 -6.58 12.69 -17.40
N LEU A 86 -7.86 12.56 -17.10
CA LEU A 86 -8.52 13.06 -15.89
C LEU A 86 -8.15 14.53 -15.61
N GLY A 87 -8.13 15.35 -16.67
CA GLY A 87 -7.74 16.75 -16.62
C GLY A 87 -6.25 17.02 -16.38
N HIS A 88 -5.39 16.01 -16.20
CA HIS A 88 -3.94 16.22 -16.12
C HIS A 88 -3.33 16.31 -17.52
N VAL A 89 -2.64 17.40 -17.83
CA VAL A 89 -2.09 17.67 -19.16
C VAL A 89 -0.64 17.16 -19.25
N PHE A 90 -0.37 16.31 -20.23
CA PHE A 90 0.92 15.69 -20.48
C PHE A 90 1.54 16.18 -21.79
N ASN A 91 2.86 16.41 -21.76
CA ASN A 91 3.64 16.63 -22.97
C ASN A 91 4.09 15.28 -23.55
N VAL A 92 3.51 14.89 -24.69
CA VAL A 92 3.83 13.65 -25.40
C VAL A 92 4.65 13.88 -26.67
N THR A 93 5.25 15.07 -26.83
CA THR A 93 6.10 15.43 -27.98
C THR A 93 7.29 14.49 -28.17
N SER A 94 7.78 13.84 -27.11
CA SER A 94 8.86 12.84 -27.19
C SER A 94 8.47 11.54 -27.92
N ALA A 95 7.19 11.34 -28.20
CA ALA A 95 6.63 10.13 -28.79
C ALA A 95 5.83 10.41 -30.08
N PRO A 96 6.39 11.13 -31.06
CA PRO A 96 5.65 11.62 -32.23
C PRO A 96 5.16 10.48 -33.13
N ARG A 97 5.85 9.32 -33.15
CA ARG A 97 5.40 8.11 -33.86
C ARG A 97 3.97 7.70 -33.49
N PHE A 98 3.57 7.97 -32.26
CA PHE A 98 2.25 7.62 -31.74
C PHE A 98 1.26 8.76 -31.83
N TYR A 99 1.67 9.98 -31.45
CA TYR A 99 0.73 11.10 -31.20
C TYR A 99 0.76 12.20 -32.25
N SER A 100 1.68 12.18 -33.22
CA SER A 100 1.65 13.14 -34.32
C SER A 100 0.42 12.92 -35.21
N SER A 101 0.18 13.83 -36.15
CA SER A 101 -0.92 13.73 -37.13
C SER A 101 -0.93 12.43 -37.96
N THR A 102 0.21 11.74 -38.05
CA THR A 102 0.35 10.46 -38.76
C THR A 102 0.43 9.25 -37.83
N GLY A 103 0.44 9.46 -36.52
CA GLY A 103 0.57 8.40 -35.52
C GLY A 103 -0.72 7.62 -35.28
N SER A 104 -0.59 6.40 -34.73
CA SER A 104 -1.72 5.52 -34.44
C SER A 104 -2.65 6.03 -33.34
N TYR A 105 -2.15 6.92 -32.48
CA TYR A 105 -2.85 7.50 -31.33
C TYR A 105 -3.07 9.02 -31.47
N LYS A 106 -3.02 9.53 -32.71
CA LYS A 106 -3.19 10.96 -33.05
C LYS A 106 -4.46 11.61 -32.51
N PHE A 107 -5.50 10.80 -32.31
CA PHE A 107 -6.81 11.26 -31.86
C PHE A 107 -6.82 11.72 -30.40
N TYR A 108 -5.83 11.34 -29.60
CA TYR A 108 -5.68 11.83 -28.22
C TYR A 108 -5.08 13.24 -28.14
N THR A 109 -4.32 13.64 -29.16
CA THR A 109 -3.58 14.90 -29.13
C THR A 109 -4.56 16.08 -29.20
N GLY A 110 -4.36 17.05 -28.32
CA GLY A 110 -5.19 18.24 -28.15
C GLY A 110 -6.52 17.99 -27.42
N ARG A 111 -6.68 16.84 -26.76
CA ARG A 111 -7.95 16.45 -26.11
C ARG A 111 -7.75 15.91 -24.71
N ASP A 112 -8.81 15.96 -23.92
CA ASP A 112 -9.01 15.02 -22.82
C ASP A 112 -9.87 13.86 -23.35
N ALA A 113 -9.28 12.67 -23.37
CA ALA A 113 -9.91 11.46 -23.88
C ALA A 113 -9.92 10.37 -22.81
N SER A 114 -10.13 10.78 -21.56
CA SER A 114 -10.13 9.91 -20.38
C SER A 114 -10.93 8.62 -20.58
N ARG A 115 -12.13 8.70 -21.17
CA ARG A 115 -12.98 7.52 -21.41
C ARG A 115 -12.32 6.50 -22.34
N SER A 116 -11.71 6.94 -23.42
CA SER A 116 -11.08 6.07 -24.42
C SER A 116 -9.92 5.26 -23.86
N PHE A 117 -9.31 5.65 -22.74
CA PHE A 117 -8.30 4.82 -22.05
C PHE A 117 -8.88 3.53 -21.46
N HIS A 118 -10.19 3.53 -21.18
CA HIS A 118 -10.91 2.32 -20.81
C HIS A 118 -11.54 1.64 -22.03
N THR A 119 -12.30 2.38 -22.86
CA THR A 119 -13.09 1.77 -23.95
C THR A 119 -12.24 1.33 -25.15
N GLY A 120 -11.07 1.95 -25.35
CA GLY A 120 -10.24 1.77 -26.55
C GLY A 120 -10.86 2.33 -27.84
N GLY A 121 -12.03 2.96 -27.76
CA GLY A 121 -12.77 3.49 -28.90
C GLY A 121 -12.22 4.83 -29.37
N THR A 122 -12.42 5.14 -30.66
CA THR A 122 -11.92 6.38 -31.29
C THR A 122 -13.05 7.27 -31.80
N SER A 123 -14.27 6.95 -31.42
CA SER A 123 -15.47 7.74 -31.74
C SER A 123 -15.49 9.04 -30.94
N SER A 124 -16.33 10.00 -31.34
CA SER A 124 -16.56 11.21 -30.53
C SER A 124 -17.04 10.90 -29.12
N ASP A 125 -17.81 9.82 -28.98
CA ASP A 125 -18.42 9.41 -27.71
C ASP A 125 -17.39 8.78 -26.77
N ASP A 126 -16.29 8.25 -27.31
CA ASP A 126 -15.15 7.73 -26.56
C ASP A 126 -14.07 8.78 -26.27
N LEU A 127 -13.85 9.72 -27.20
CA LEU A 127 -12.83 10.77 -27.11
C LEU A 127 -13.32 11.96 -26.28
N THR A 128 -13.73 11.65 -25.06
CA THR A 128 -14.31 12.58 -24.09
C THR A 128 -13.70 12.40 -22.70
N ASP A 129 -13.86 13.44 -21.88
CA ASP A 129 -13.50 13.45 -20.47
C ASP A 129 -14.58 12.80 -19.59
N ASP A 130 -15.75 12.46 -20.13
CA ASP A 130 -16.91 11.95 -19.39
C ASP A 130 -16.82 10.46 -19.08
N LEU A 131 -16.84 10.07 -17.81
CA LEU A 131 -16.81 8.67 -17.35
C LEU A 131 -18.19 8.11 -16.94
N THR A 132 -19.28 8.82 -17.22
CA THR A 132 -20.65 8.41 -16.86
C THR A 132 -20.98 7.00 -17.37
N GLY A 133 -21.44 6.12 -16.49
CA GLY A 133 -21.80 4.74 -16.84
C GLY A 133 -20.63 3.75 -16.83
N LEU A 134 -19.40 4.18 -16.53
CA LEU A 134 -18.31 3.27 -16.18
C LEU A 134 -18.48 2.77 -14.74
N THR A 135 -18.03 1.53 -14.48
CA THR A 135 -18.01 0.97 -13.12
C THR A 135 -16.83 1.52 -12.30
N ASP A 136 -16.83 1.33 -10.98
CA ASP A 136 -15.72 1.75 -10.13
C ASP A 136 -14.39 1.08 -10.53
N GLU A 137 -14.42 -0.19 -10.95
CA GLU A 137 -13.25 -0.92 -11.46
C GLU A 137 -12.73 -0.30 -12.77
N ASP A 138 -13.63 0.11 -13.67
CA ASP A 138 -13.28 0.76 -14.93
C ASP A 138 -12.65 2.14 -14.69
N ILE A 139 -13.22 2.92 -13.76
CA ILE A 139 -12.69 4.22 -13.32
C ILE A 139 -11.29 4.04 -12.70
N ALA A 140 -11.11 3.03 -11.85
CA ALA A 140 -9.80 2.68 -11.31
C ALA A 140 -8.80 2.30 -12.42
N GLY A 141 -9.26 1.64 -13.48
CA GLY A 141 -8.47 1.38 -14.69
C GLY A 141 -8.00 2.66 -15.40
N VAL A 142 -8.89 3.64 -15.60
CA VAL A 142 -8.54 4.96 -16.17
C VAL A 142 -7.53 5.68 -15.27
N TYR A 143 -7.71 5.64 -13.95
CA TYR A 143 -6.76 6.22 -13.00
C TYR A 143 -5.38 5.51 -13.05
N GLY A 144 -5.37 4.20 -13.31
CA GLY A 144 -4.16 3.44 -13.60
C GLY A 144 -3.40 4.00 -14.80
N TRP A 145 -4.10 4.36 -15.88
CA TRP A 145 -3.49 5.05 -17.03
C TRP A 145 -2.94 6.42 -16.68
N LEU A 146 -3.67 7.23 -15.88
CA LEU A 146 -3.14 8.49 -15.37
C LEU A 146 -1.80 8.28 -14.63
N THR A 147 -1.73 7.26 -13.77
CA THR A 147 -0.53 6.92 -13.01
C THR A 147 0.62 6.47 -13.91
N PHE A 148 0.32 5.69 -14.95
CA PHE A 148 1.29 5.30 -15.97
C PHE A 148 1.84 6.53 -16.72
N TYR A 149 0.97 7.43 -17.18
CA TYR A 149 1.38 8.64 -17.91
C TYR A 149 2.21 9.60 -17.04
N LYS A 150 1.90 9.74 -15.76
CA LYS A 150 2.73 10.50 -14.80
C LYS A 150 4.17 10.01 -14.72
N LYS A 151 4.41 8.70 -14.94
CA LYS A 151 5.75 8.12 -14.98
C LYS A 151 6.41 8.25 -16.36
N GLN A 152 5.60 8.22 -17.42
CA GLN A 152 6.09 8.14 -18.79
C GLN A 152 6.33 9.50 -19.46
N TYR A 153 5.55 10.53 -19.09
CA TYR A 153 5.54 11.83 -19.75
C TYR A 153 5.55 12.97 -18.72
N PRO A 154 6.18 14.12 -19.05
CA PRO A 154 6.09 15.29 -18.20
C PRO A 154 4.65 15.78 -18.07
N GLN A 155 4.12 15.81 -16.84
CA GLN A 155 2.89 16.54 -16.55
C GLN A 155 3.21 18.04 -16.55
N ILE A 156 2.57 18.78 -17.46
CA ILE A 156 2.87 20.20 -17.70
C ILE A 156 1.76 21.13 -17.19
N GLY A 157 0.66 20.59 -16.67
CA GLY A 157 -0.40 21.38 -16.04
C GLY A 157 -1.70 20.61 -15.86
N LYS A 158 -2.78 21.37 -15.71
CA LYS A 158 -4.16 20.89 -15.53
C LYS A 158 -5.10 21.55 -16.53
N LEU A 159 -6.11 20.82 -16.97
CA LEU A 159 -7.18 21.29 -17.83
C LEU A 159 -8.35 21.77 -16.97
N ILE A 160 -8.72 23.03 -17.15
CA ILE A 160 -9.91 23.63 -16.54
C ILE A 160 -11.15 22.96 -17.16
N GLY A 161 -12.03 22.41 -16.35
CA GLY A 161 -13.22 21.70 -16.80
C GLY A 161 -13.75 20.72 -15.77
N ARG A 162 -14.05 19.49 -16.20
CA ARG A 162 -14.70 18.47 -15.36
C ARG A 162 -13.94 18.15 -14.10
N TYR A 163 -12.61 18.06 -14.16
CA TYR A 163 -11.78 17.56 -13.04
C TYR A 163 -11.12 18.65 -12.20
N PHE A 164 -10.87 19.83 -12.79
CA PHE A 164 -10.28 20.97 -12.11
C PHE A 164 -11.04 22.26 -12.43
N ASP A 165 -11.25 23.09 -11.41
CA ASP A 165 -11.88 24.39 -11.57
C ASP A 165 -10.91 25.44 -12.18
N SER A 166 -11.38 26.67 -12.34
CA SER A 166 -10.60 27.79 -12.89
C SER A 166 -9.37 28.17 -12.05
N ASN A 167 -9.28 27.70 -10.81
CA ASN A 167 -8.15 27.90 -9.90
C ASN A 167 -7.26 26.66 -9.80
N GLY A 168 -7.55 25.59 -10.56
CA GLY A 168 -6.81 24.34 -10.53
C GLY A 168 -7.14 23.43 -9.34
N LYS A 169 -8.22 23.74 -8.59
CA LYS A 169 -8.70 22.93 -7.47
C LYS A 169 -9.57 21.78 -7.97
N LEU A 170 -9.54 20.66 -7.26
CA LEU A 170 -10.39 19.50 -7.54
C LEU A 170 -11.87 19.88 -7.52
N THR A 171 -12.60 19.41 -8.53
CA THR A 171 -14.06 19.48 -8.56
C THR A 171 -14.67 18.31 -7.79
N GLU A 172 -15.99 18.36 -7.56
CA GLU A 172 -16.75 17.22 -7.05
C GLU A 172 -16.62 15.98 -7.93
N HIS A 173 -16.62 16.14 -9.25
CA HIS A 173 -16.45 15.03 -10.19
C HIS A 173 -15.12 14.30 -9.98
N PHE A 174 -14.02 15.04 -9.78
CA PHE A 174 -12.75 14.37 -9.55
C PHE A 174 -12.68 13.73 -8.16
N ASN A 175 -13.32 14.32 -7.15
CA ASN A 175 -13.46 13.66 -5.84
C ASN A 175 -14.19 12.31 -5.95
N ASN A 176 -15.25 12.24 -6.77
CA ASN A 176 -15.98 10.98 -6.99
C ASN A 176 -15.08 9.91 -7.66
N VAL A 177 -14.27 10.30 -8.65
CA VAL A 177 -13.25 9.41 -9.23
C VAL A 177 -12.27 8.90 -8.18
N LEU A 178 -11.77 9.78 -7.31
CA LEU A 178 -10.87 9.38 -6.21
C LEU A 178 -11.56 8.44 -5.22
N THR A 179 -12.86 8.64 -4.94
CA THR A 179 -13.65 7.72 -4.12
C THR A 179 -13.76 6.34 -4.75
N SER A 180 -14.10 6.25 -6.04
CA SER A 180 -14.15 4.97 -6.77
C SER A 180 -12.80 4.24 -6.75
N VAL A 181 -11.69 4.97 -6.98
CA VAL A 181 -10.33 4.42 -6.91
C VAL A 181 -10.04 3.87 -5.52
N ASN A 182 -10.31 4.64 -4.47
CA ASN A 182 -10.08 4.23 -3.09
C ASN A 182 -10.91 3.00 -2.68
N ILE A 183 -12.13 2.86 -3.20
CA ILE A 183 -12.97 1.67 -2.98
C ILE A 183 -12.28 0.44 -3.56
N ILE A 184 -11.89 0.50 -4.84
CA ILE A 184 -11.25 -0.62 -5.54
C ILE A 184 -9.90 -0.98 -4.92
N GLU A 185 -9.10 0.00 -4.51
CA GLU A 185 -7.83 -0.25 -3.82
C GLU A 185 -8.05 -1.00 -2.50
N LYS A 186 -9.03 -0.58 -1.69
CA LYS A 186 -9.38 -1.27 -0.44
C LYS A 186 -9.89 -2.69 -0.69
N GLU A 187 -10.75 -2.90 -1.67
CA GLU A 187 -11.23 -4.24 -2.03
C GLU A 187 -10.08 -5.15 -2.47
N LYS A 188 -9.12 -4.62 -3.25
CA LYS A 188 -7.91 -5.34 -3.66
C LYS A 188 -7.03 -5.70 -2.47
N GLU A 189 -6.83 -4.78 -1.52
CA GLU A 189 -6.08 -5.03 -0.29
C GLU A 189 -6.75 -6.07 0.61
N GLU A 190 -8.06 -5.98 0.79
CA GLU A 190 -8.85 -6.93 1.58
C GLU A 190 -8.81 -8.33 0.96
N LYS A 191 -8.97 -8.41 -0.37
CA LYS A 191 -8.83 -9.66 -1.11
C LYS A 191 -7.43 -10.25 -0.98
N ALA A 192 -6.38 -9.43 -1.14
CA ALA A 192 -5.00 -9.88 -0.99
C ALA A 192 -4.71 -10.37 0.43
N ARG A 193 -5.23 -9.68 1.45
CA ARG A 193 -5.11 -10.10 2.86
C ARG A 193 -5.82 -11.42 3.10
N PHE A 194 -7.03 -11.57 2.57
CA PHE A 194 -7.80 -12.80 2.68
C PHE A 194 -7.08 -13.97 2.01
N GLU A 195 -6.56 -13.79 0.79
CA GLU A 195 -5.86 -14.85 0.05
C GLU A 195 -4.51 -15.21 0.67
N LYS A 196 -3.83 -14.24 1.29
CA LYS A 196 -2.61 -14.52 2.07
C LYS A 196 -2.90 -15.42 3.27
N GLN A 197 -4.05 -15.26 3.92
CA GLN A 197 -4.43 -16.05 5.09
C GLN A 197 -5.08 -17.39 4.70
N TRP A 198 -5.88 -17.39 3.65
CA TRP A 198 -6.66 -18.53 3.15
C TRP A 198 -6.51 -18.61 1.63
N PRO A 199 -5.39 -19.18 1.15
CA PRO A 199 -5.11 -19.23 -0.28
C PRO A 199 -6.15 -20.07 -1.03
N PRO A 200 -6.36 -19.81 -2.33
CA PRO A 200 -7.16 -20.66 -3.19
C PRO A 200 -6.70 -22.12 -3.14
N CYS A 201 -7.64 -23.06 -3.20
CA CYS A 201 -7.30 -24.47 -3.38
C CYS A 201 -6.64 -24.73 -4.73
N ASN A 202 -5.82 -25.77 -4.80
CA ASN A 202 -5.51 -26.38 -6.08
C ASN A 202 -6.81 -26.98 -6.65
N SER A 203 -6.99 -26.94 -7.96
CA SER A 203 -8.20 -27.47 -8.58
C SER A 203 -7.93 -28.06 -9.95
N GLU A 204 -8.65 -29.12 -10.25
CA GLU A 204 -8.73 -29.72 -11.57
C GLU A 204 -10.19 -29.91 -11.95
N TRP A 205 -10.46 -29.91 -13.26
CA TRP A 205 -11.78 -30.19 -13.79
C TRP A 205 -11.66 -31.18 -14.93
N SER A 206 -12.56 -32.15 -14.97
CA SER A 206 -12.73 -33.04 -16.10
C SER A 206 -14.21 -33.21 -16.41
N ARG A 207 -14.51 -33.60 -17.65
CA ARG A 207 -15.88 -33.82 -18.10
C ARG A 207 -16.57 -34.96 -17.33
N ASP A 208 -15.83 -36.03 -17.02
CA ASP A 208 -16.38 -37.26 -16.46
C ASP A 208 -16.37 -37.28 -14.92
N ALA A 209 -15.39 -36.64 -14.28
CA ALA A 209 -15.22 -36.65 -12.82
C ALA A 209 -15.59 -35.32 -12.14
N GLY A 210 -16.00 -34.31 -12.90
CA GLY A 210 -16.38 -33.01 -12.34
C GLY A 210 -15.20 -32.19 -11.84
N ARG A 211 -15.42 -31.39 -10.80
CA ARG A 211 -14.41 -30.50 -10.22
C ARG A 211 -13.80 -31.14 -8.98
N ARG A 212 -12.49 -31.32 -8.98
CA ARG A 212 -11.73 -31.74 -7.79
C ARG A 212 -10.93 -30.57 -7.25
N VAL A 213 -10.87 -30.46 -5.93
CA VAL A 213 -10.11 -29.43 -5.21
C VAL A 213 -9.32 -30.04 -4.07
N TRP A 214 -8.09 -29.57 -3.86
CA TRP A 214 -7.23 -30.08 -2.78
C TRP A 214 -6.29 -29.00 -2.26
N CYS A 215 -5.74 -29.26 -1.09
CA CYS A 215 -4.83 -28.37 -0.40
C CYS A 215 -3.49 -29.06 -0.15
N THR A 216 -2.41 -28.38 -0.48
CA THR A 216 -1.03 -28.81 -0.18
C THR A 216 -0.28 -27.67 0.48
N GLU A 217 0.97 -27.91 0.87
CA GLU A 217 1.88 -26.85 1.32
C GLU A 217 2.14 -25.78 0.26
N LYS A 218 1.74 -26.03 -0.99
CA LYS A 218 1.77 -25.09 -2.10
C LYS A 218 0.40 -25.04 -2.81
N SER A 219 -0.45 -24.11 -2.40
CA SER A 219 -1.77 -23.88 -3.00
C SER A 219 -2.00 -22.40 -3.28
N GLY A 220 -2.69 -22.09 -4.39
CA GLY A 220 -2.96 -20.71 -4.76
C GLY A 220 -1.71 -19.86 -5.03
N GLY A 221 -0.58 -20.50 -5.37
CA GLY A 221 0.71 -19.84 -5.57
C GLY A 221 1.44 -19.46 -4.28
N ILE A 222 0.93 -19.85 -3.10
CA ILE A 222 1.53 -19.55 -1.80
C ILE A 222 2.13 -20.83 -1.20
N GLU A 223 3.38 -20.75 -0.77
CA GLU A 223 4.08 -21.81 -0.03
C GLU A 223 3.97 -21.58 1.49
N ARG A 224 3.76 -22.64 2.26
CA ARG A 224 3.42 -22.60 3.68
C ARG A 224 3.77 -23.92 4.38
N THR A 225 3.91 -23.88 5.70
CA THR A 225 4.28 -25.04 6.54
C THR A 225 3.14 -26.01 6.86
N TRP A 226 2.00 -25.87 6.19
CA TRP A 226 0.81 -26.68 6.43
C TRP A 226 -0.01 -26.82 5.14
N ALA A 227 -0.55 -28.01 4.89
CA ALA A 227 -1.44 -28.26 3.76
C ALA A 227 -2.87 -27.74 4.04
N GLY A 228 -3.45 -28.12 5.17
CA GLY A 228 -4.82 -27.75 5.51
C GLY A 228 -5.86 -28.48 4.66
N VAL A 229 -7.12 -28.04 4.77
CA VAL A 229 -8.30 -28.70 4.21
C VAL A 229 -9.09 -27.74 3.33
N PRO A 230 -9.69 -28.21 2.23
CA PRO A 230 -10.49 -27.39 1.35
C PRO A 230 -11.81 -27.01 2.04
N ARG A 231 -12.18 -25.73 1.94
CA ARG A 231 -13.45 -25.18 2.41
C ARG A 231 -14.02 -24.21 1.39
N ARG A 232 -15.33 -24.01 1.44
CA ARG A 232 -16.04 -23.00 0.66
C ARG A 232 -16.11 -21.71 1.47
N ALA A 233 -15.58 -20.63 0.92
CA ALA A 233 -15.70 -19.28 1.47
C ALA A 233 -16.54 -18.42 0.54
N TYR A 234 -17.46 -17.62 1.10
CA TYR A 234 -18.21 -16.65 0.33
C TYR A 234 -17.32 -15.43 0.02
N ASP A 235 -17.26 -15.08 -1.25
CA ASP A 235 -16.61 -13.90 -1.77
C ASP A 235 -17.68 -12.84 -2.03
N SER A 236 -17.70 -11.79 -1.21
CA SER A 236 -18.70 -10.73 -1.30
C SER A 236 -18.57 -9.90 -2.56
N ALA A 237 -17.35 -9.70 -3.07
CA ALA A 237 -17.09 -8.96 -4.29
C ALA A 237 -17.59 -9.73 -5.52
N ALA A 238 -17.26 -11.02 -5.61
CA ALA A 238 -17.67 -11.87 -6.73
C ALA A 238 -19.08 -12.49 -6.56
N LYS A 239 -19.76 -12.23 -5.43
CA LYS A 239 -21.08 -12.80 -5.06
C LYS A 239 -21.17 -14.32 -5.28
N THR A 240 -20.08 -15.01 -4.99
CA THR A 240 -19.95 -16.45 -5.26
C THR A 240 -19.16 -17.13 -4.15
N GLU A 241 -19.22 -18.45 -4.09
CA GLU A 241 -18.37 -19.22 -3.19
C GLU A 241 -17.16 -19.78 -3.92
N ARG A 242 -16.00 -19.70 -3.27
CA ARG A 242 -14.73 -20.20 -3.79
C ARG A 242 -14.08 -21.18 -2.83
N CYS A 243 -13.23 -22.06 -3.37
CA CYS A 243 -12.44 -22.96 -2.55
C CYS A 243 -11.24 -22.24 -1.95
N VAL A 244 -11.06 -22.37 -0.64
CA VAL A 244 -9.89 -21.89 0.09
C VAL A 244 -9.31 -22.99 0.97
N CYS A 245 -8.01 -22.93 1.20
CA CYS A 245 -7.33 -23.85 2.11
C CYS A 245 -7.28 -23.28 3.53
N VAL A 246 -7.81 -24.03 4.50
CA VAL A 246 -7.92 -23.63 5.90
C VAL A 246 -7.16 -24.63 6.77
N GLN A 247 -6.48 -24.16 7.83
CA GLN A 247 -5.88 -25.10 8.79
C GLN A 247 -6.98 -25.92 9.47
N ASN A 248 -6.73 -27.20 9.72
CA ASN A 248 -7.71 -28.12 10.32
C ASN A 248 -8.19 -27.67 11.72
N THR A 249 -7.43 -26.81 12.40
CA THR A 249 -7.75 -26.19 13.69
C THR A 249 -8.60 -24.93 13.59
N ASN A 250 -8.78 -24.37 12.39
CA ASN A 250 -9.46 -23.10 12.15
C ASN A 250 -10.90 -23.29 11.68
N GLU A 251 -11.64 -24.24 12.26
CA GLU A 251 -13.11 -24.29 12.22
C GLU A 251 -13.70 -23.12 13.01
N GLN A 252 -13.38 -21.89 12.59
CA GLN A 252 -13.79 -20.67 13.27
C GLN A 252 -15.07 -20.14 12.60
N ASN A 253 -16.17 -20.19 13.38
CA ASN A 253 -17.27 -19.22 13.37
C ASN A 253 -18.06 -19.03 12.06
N GLY A 254 -18.40 -20.11 11.36
CA GLY A 254 -19.41 -20.06 10.26
C GLY A 254 -18.98 -19.37 8.97
N ARG A 255 -17.74 -18.86 8.89
CA ARG A 255 -17.17 -18.22 7.68
C ARG A 255 -16.91 -19.20 6.55
N PHE A 256 -16.63 -20.45 6.89
CA PHE A 256 -16.23 -21.51 5.96
C PHE A 256 -17.23 -22.65 6.01
N LYS A 257 -17.65 -23.12 4.83
CA LYS A 257 -18.55 -24.28 4.71
C LYS A 257 -17.75 -25.49 4.21
N GLN A 258 -18.02 -26.66 4.80
CA GLN A 258 -17.45 -27.91 4.33
C GLN A 258 -18.05 -28.28 2.95
N TYR A 259 -17.33 -29.07 2.17
CA TYR A 259 -17.88 -29.68 0.96
C TYR A 259 -18.83 -30.81 1.35
N LYS A 260 -19.88 -31.01 0.55
CA LYS A 260 -20.81 -32.12 0.76
C LYS A 260 -20.04 -33.43 0.55
N ASP A 261 -20.32 -34.43 1.39
CA ASP A 261 -19.74 -35.79 1.28
C ASP A 261 -18.20 -35.84 1.39
N CYS A 262 -17.60 -34.83 2.03
CA CYS A 262 -16.15 -34.75 2.27
C CYS A 262 -15.86 -34.80 3.78
N SER A 263 -14.92 -35.65 4.20
CA SER A 263 -14.50 -35.72 5.61
C SER A 263 -13.94 -34.36 6.08
N PRO A 264 -14.24 -33.91 7.31
CA PRO A 264 -13.72 -32.65 7.85
C PRO A 264 -12.19 -32.54 7.79
N THR A 265 -11.48 -33.68 7.89
CA THR A 265 -10.01 -33.74 7.89
C THR A 265 -9.41 -34.05 6.52
N SER A 266 -10.24 -34.27 5.49
CA SER A 266 -9.75 -34.57 4.15
C SER A 266 -9.01 -33.38 3.55
N VAL A 267 -7.85 -33.62 2.96
CA VAL A 267 -7.07 -32.61 2.22
C VAL A 267 -7.57 -32.41 0.79
N GLU A 268 -8.61 -33.16 0.39
CA GLU A 268 -9.15 -33.23 -0.96
C GLU A 268 -10.68 -33.39 -0.96
N SER A 269 -11.35 -32.82 -1.95
CA SER A 269 -12.79 -33.00 -2.19
C SER A 269 -13.10 -33.10 -3.68
N ASN A 270 -13.98 -34.06 -4.03
CA ASN A 270 -14.58 -34.20 -5.35
C ASN A 270 -15.96 -33.53 -5.37
N LYS A 271 -16.33 -32.91 -6.49
CA LYS A 271 -17.63 -32.28 -6.72
C LYS A 271 -18.15 -32.60 -8.12
#